data_AF-A9B2G0-F1
#
_entry.id   AF-A9B2G0-F1
#
_cell.length_a   1.000
_cell.length_b   1.000
_cell.length_c   1.000
_cell.angle_alpha   90.00
_cell.angle_beta   90.00
_cell.angle_gamma   90.00
#
_symmetry.space_group_name_H-M   'P 1'
#
loop_
_entity.id
_entity.type
_entity.pdbx_description
1 polymer ?
#
loop_
_entity_poly.entity_id
_entity_poly.type
_entity_poly.pdbx_seq_one_letter_code
_entity_poly.pdbx_strand_id
1 'polypeptide(L)' 'MSDMTVTDLFCSAGGSSTGVVNAGATVRMALNHWKLVIETNNMNHPDTDHDCTDIQACDPRRYPRTTILIASPECVNE' A
#
# COMPACT_ATOMS: atom_id res chain seq x y z
N MET A 1 18.62 2.45 13.59
CA MET A 1 18.13 1.28 12.83
C MET A 1 17.68 1.81 11.48
N SER A 2 18.03 1.17 10.37
CA SER A 2 17.43 1.56 9.09
C SER A 2 15.98 1.08 9.12
N ASP A 3 15.03 2.00 9.28
CA ASP A 3 13.60 1.65 9.28
C ASP A 3 13.24 1.03 7.94
N MET A 4 12.76 -0.22 7.97
CA MET A 4 12.42 -0.96 6.76
C MET A 4 11.06 -0.47 6.29
N THR A 5 11.03 0.29 5.20
CA THR A 5 9.81 0.89 4.66
C THR A 5 9.25 0.08 3.51
N VAL A 6 7.92 0.02 3.41
CA VAL A 6 7.20 -0.82 2.44
C VAL A 6 6.18 -0.01 1.63
N THR A 7 6.12 -0.26 0.34
CA THR A 7 5.00 0.13 -0.54
C THR A 7 4.07 -1.06 -0.74
N ASP A 8 2.77 -0.89 -0.47
CA ASP A 8 1.72 -1.90 -0.64
C ASP A 8 0.82 -1.55 -1.85
N LEU A 9 1.05 -2.22 -2.97
CA LEU A 9 0.25 -2.05 -4.19
C LEU A 9 -0.94 -2.99 -4.21
N PHE A 10 -2.06 -2.51 -4.75
CA PHE A 10 -3.34 -3.21 -4.77
C PHE A 10 -3.84 -3.48 -3.35
N CYS A 11 -3.63 -2.52 -2.44
CA CYS A 11 -3.97 -2.68 -1.05
C CYS A 11 -5.50 -2.80 -0.88
N SER A 12 -5.97 -3.88 -0.29
CA SER A 12 -7.38 -4.00 0.10
C SER A 12 -7.57 -3.37 1.49
N ALA A 13 -8.43 -3.92 2.34
CA ALA A 13 -8.63 -3.50 3.73
C ALA A 13 -7.38 -3.59 4.65
N GLY A 14 -6.20 -3.89 4.11
CA GLY A 14 -4.92 -3.79 4.83
C GLY A 14 -4.40 -5.10 5.41
N GLY A 15 -4.78 -6.26 4.86
CA GLY A 15 -4.26 -7.56 5.32
C GLY A 15 -2.73 -7.67 5.19
N SER A 16 -2.19 -7.34 4.02
CA SER A 16 -0.75 -7.31 3.78
C SER A 16 -0.06 -6.23 4.62
N SER A 17 -0.66 -5.04 4.73
CA SER A 17 -0.16 -3.93 5.56
C SER A 17 -0.04 -4.33 7.04
N THR A 18 -1.04 -5.03 7.61
CA THR A 18 -0.98 -5.59 8.97
C THR A 18 0.15 -6.60 9.12
N GLY A 19 0.36 -7.46 8.13
CA GLY A 19 1.48 -8.41 8.12
C GLY A 19 2.84 -7.71 8.19
N VAL A 20 3.02 -6.63 7.43
CA VAL A 20 4.23 -5.80 7.45
C VAL A 20 4.47 -5.16 8.81
N VAL A 21 3.43 -4.55 9.39
CA VAL A 21 3.51 -3.92 10.72
C VAL A 21 3.87 -4.95 11.79
N ASN A 22 3.24 -6.12 11.76
CA ASN A 22 3.56 -7.23 12.67
C ASN A 22 4.98 -7.77 12.50
N ALA A 23 5.55 -7.68 11.30
CA ALA A 23 6.94 -8.04 11.03
C ALA A 23 7.96 -6.96 11.47
N GLY A 24 7.49 -5.83 12.02
CA GLY A 24 8.34 -4.74 12.52
C GLY A 24 8.81 -3.76 11.44
N ALA A 25 8.14 -3.73 10.29
CA ALA A 25 8.40 -2.78 9.21
C ALA A 25 7.29 -1.73 9.13
N THR A 26 7.59 -0.60 8.47
CA THR A 26 6.65 0.52 8.30
C THR A 26 6.04 0.49 6.90
N VAL A 27 4.73 0.44 6.80
CA VAL A 27 4.03 0.67 5.53
C VAL A 27 4.03 2.16 5.27
N ARG A 28 4.85 2.61 4.30
CA ARG A 28 5.01 4.04 4.01
C ARG A 28 3.96 4.54 3.03
N MET A 29 3.55 3.69 2.10
CA MET A 29 2.65 4.03 1.01
C MET A 29 1.76 2.84 0.64
N ALA A 30 0.46 3.06 0.49
CA ALA A 30 -0.51 2.06 0.06
C ALA A 30 -1.38 2.60 -1.09
N LEU A 31 -1.52 1.82 -2.16
CA LEU A 31 -2.21 2.24 -3.38
C LEU A 31 -3.30 1.25 -3.77
N ASN A 32 -4.43 1.78 -4.22
CA ASN A 32 -5.52 1.03 -4.85
C ASN A 32 -6.38 1.97 -5.70
N HIS A 33 -7.09 1.46 -6.71
CA HIS A 33 -8.00 2.29 -7.51
C HIS A 33 -9.40 2.44 -6.87
N TRP A 34 -9.75 1.55 -5.94
CA TRP A 34 -11.09 1.51 -5.35
C TRP A 34 -11.14 2.30 -4.03
N LYS A 35 -11.82 3.44 -4.08
CA LYS A 35 -11.92 4.38 -2.94
C LYS A 35 -12.37 3.73 -1.63
N LEU A 36 -13.32 2.78 -1.67
CA LEU A 36 -13.83 2.12 -0.47
C LEU A 36 -12.74 1.34 0.27
N VAL A 37 -11.87 0.63 -0.45
CA VAL A 37 -10.79 -0.14 0.19
C VAL A 37 -9.69 0.79 0.70
N ILE A 38 -9.44 1.92 0.05
CA ILE A 38 -8.53 2.96 0.57
C ILE A 38 -9.04 3.53 1.89
N GLU A 39 -10.32 3.92 1.96
CA GLU A 39 -10.92 4.44 3.20
C GLU A 39 -10.85 3.41 4.32
N THR A 40 -11.13 2.14 4.00
CA THR A 40 -11.03 1.03 4.96
C THR A 40 -9.59 0.79 5.42
N ASN A 41 -8.63 0.79 4.49
CA ASN A 41 -7.22 0.62 4.80
C ASN A 41 -6.72 1.75 5.70
N ASN A 42 -7.08 3.00 5.40
CA ASN A 42 -6.71 4.17 6.19
C ASN A 42 -7.29 4.12 7.62
N MET A 43 -8.53 3.66 7.80
CA MET A 43 -9.08 3.42 9.14
C MET A 43 -8.27 2.38 9.93
N ASN A 44 -7.72 1.36 9.27
CA ASN A 44 -6.93 0.31 9.91
C ASN A 44 -5.45 0.69 10.11
N HIS A 45 -4.91 1.52 9.21
CA HIS A 45 -3.49 1.90 9.14
C HIS A 45 -3.35 3.43 8.98
N PRO A 46 -3.74 4.24 9.97
CA PRO A 46 -3.83 5.71 9.85
C PRO A 46 -2.48 6.42 9.68
N ASP A 47 -1.38 5.74 10.00
CA ASP A 47 -0.01 6.27 9.85
C ASP A 47 0.59 6.00 8.46
N THR A 48 -0.12 5.29 7.58
CA THR A 48 0.29 5.00 6.20
C THR A 48 -0.20 6.10 5.25
N ASP A 49 0.62 6.53 4.28
CA ASP A 49 0.13 7.39 3.20
C ASP A 49 -0.70 6.55 2.21
N HIS A 50 -1.85 7.05 1.77
CA HIS A 50 -2.71 6.37 0.79
C HIS A 50 -2.91 7.19 -0.48
N ASP A 51 -2.97 6.51 -1.62
CA ASP A 51 -3.42 7.12 -2.88
C ASP A 51 -4.47 6.25 -3.56
N CYS A 52 -5.57 6.88 -3.96
CA CYS A 52 -6.67 6.24 -4.67
C CYS A 52 -6.48 6.47 -6.17
N THR A 53 -5.77 5.57 -6.85
CA THR A 53 -5.32 5.77 -8.22
C THR A 53 -5.27 4.45 -9.00
N ASP A 54 -5.38 4.56 -10.31
CA ASP A 54 -5.04 3.44 -11.19
C ASP A 54 -3.52 3.23 -11.17
N ILE A 55 -3.11 2.13 -10.53
CA ILE A 55 -1.71 1.75 -10.35
C ILE A 55 -1.04 1.50 -11.71
N GLN A 56 -1.79 1.05 -12.72
CA GLN A 56 -1.27 0.77 -14.06
C GLN A 56 -0.90 2.05 -14.82
N ALA A 57 -1.58 3.16 -14.55
CA ALA A 57 -1.41 4.44 -15.23
C ALA A 57 -0.63 5.49 -14.43
N CYS A 58 -0.39 5.26 -13.14
CA CYS A 58 0.28 6.24 -12.28
C CYS A 58 1.78 6.38 -12.60
N ASP A 59 2.35 7.57 -12.38
CA ASP A 59 3.80 7.77 -12.45
C ASP A 59 4.44 7.37 -11.11
N PRO A 60 5.21 6.26 -11.05
CA PRO A 60 5.77 5.75 -9.81
C PRO A 60 6.74 6.73 -9.13
N ARG A 61 7.29 7.71 -9.87
CA ARG A 61 8.22 8.72 -9.35
C ARG A 61 7.54 9.73 -8.42
N ARG A 62 6.20 9.75 -8.38
CA ARG A 62 5.43 10.62 -7.48
C ARG A 62 5.40 10.11 -6.04
N TYR A 63 5.75 8.86 -5.80
CA TYR A 63 5.66 8.21 -4.50
C TYR A 63 7.01 8.18 -3.77
N PRO A 64 7.00 8.14 -2.42
CA PRO A 64 8.24 8.06 -1.65
C PRO A 64 9.00 6.77 -1.99
N ARG A 65 10.33 6.83 -1.92
CA ARG A 65 11.16 5.63 -2.02
C ARG A 65 10.94 4.74 -0.80
N THR A 66 10.80 3.45 -1.04
CA THR A 66 10.69 2.42 -0.02
C THR A 66 11.73 1.32 -0.22
N THR A 67 12.00 0.55 0.83
CA THR A 67 12.97 -0.55 0.80
C THR A 67 12.36 -1.81 0.18
N ILE A 68 11.07 -2.04 0.39
CA ILE A 68 10.34 -3.24 -0.03
C ILE A 68 9.08 -2.83 -0.80
N LEU A 69 8.74 -3.59 -1.83
CA LEU A 69 7.46 -3.53 -2.51
C LEU A 69 6.73 -4.85 -2.31
N ILE A 70 5.48 -4.77 -1.87
CA ILE A 70 4.53 -5.88 -1.87
C ILE A 70 3.37 -5.52 -2.77
N ALA A 71 2.83 -6.51 -3.49
CA ALA A 71 1.72 -6.30 -4.40
C ALA A 71 0.77 -7.48 -4.34
N SER A 72 -0.53 -7.20 -4.27
CA SER A 72 -1.59 -8.22 -4.23
C SER A 72 -2.58 -8.01 -5.40
N PRO A 73 -2.13 -8.12 -6.67
CA PRO A 73 -3.00 -7.91 -7.82
C PRO A 73 -4.14 -8.93 -7.84
N GLU A 74 -5.26 -8.55 -8.44
CA GLU A 74 -6.37 -9.45 -8.67
C GLU A 74 -6.01 -10.63 -9.58
N CYS A 75 -6.73 -11.75 -9.42
CA CYS A 75 -6.55 -12.96 -10.24
C CYS A 75 -7.36 -12.92 -11.55
N VAL A 76 -7.85 -11.75 -11.95
CA VAL A 76 -8.62 -11.51 -13.17
C VAL A 76 -7.92 -10.44 -14.00
N ASN A 77 -8.37 -10.23 -15.24
CA ASN A 77 -7.79 -9.23 -16.14
C ASN A 77 -8.83 -8.14 -16.41
N GLU A 78 -8.79 -7.07 -15.62
CA GLU A 78 -9.55 -5.83 -15.84
C GLU A 78 -8.68 -4.72 -16.45
#